data_AF-A0A6D2KJL3-F1
#
_entry.id   AF-A0A6D2KJL3-F1
#
_cell.length_a   1.000
_cell.length_b   1.000
_cell.length_c   1.000
_cell.angle_alpha   90.00
_cell.angle_beta   90.00
_cell.angle_gamma   90.00
#
_symmetry.space_group_name_H-M   'P 1'
#
loop_
_entity.id
_entity.type
_entity.pdbx_description
1 polymer ?
#
loop_
_entity_poly.entity_id
_entity_poly.type
_entity_poly.pdbx_seq_one_letter_code
_entity_poly.pdbx_strand_id
1 'polypeptide(L)'
;MDHQEEETQSEKQDDEEALARLAEIKKSVEAKMALRQNNLNPERPDLAYLRTLDSSIKRNTAVIKKLKQINEEQREGLIDDLRSVNLSKFVSEAVTAICEAKLKSSDIQAAVQICSLLHQRYKEFSSSLTQGLLKVFLPGKSADDLEADRNAKAMKKPQYP
;
A
#
# COMPACT_ATOMS: atom_id res chain seq x y z
N MET A 1 -1.96 9.63 -53.82
CA MET A 1 -1.92 10.66 -52.78
C MET A 1 -2.47 10.09 -51.48
N ASP A 2 -3.53 9.30 -51.51
CA ASP A 2 -4.18 8.74 -50.31
C ASP A 2 -3.29 7.85 -49.43
N HIS A 3 -2.47 6.95 -50.01
CA HIS A 3 -1.61 6.07 -49.21
C HIS A 3 -0.48 6.78 -48.43
N GLN A 4 -0.02 7.92 -48.93
CA GLN A 4 1.06 8.67 -48.28
C GLN A 4 0.53 9.49 -47.10
N GLU A 5 -0.73 9.91 -47.18
CA GLU A 5 -1.45 10.58 -46.09
C GLU A 5 -1.87 9.58 -44.99
N GLU A 6 -2.27 8.35 -45.35
CA GLU A 6 -2.57 7.27 -44.39
C GLU A 6 -1.32 6.85 -43.59
N GLU A 7 -0.16 6.67 -44.24
CA GLU A 7 1.10 6.34 -43.54
C GLU A 7 1.53 7.46 -42.58
N THR A 8 1.45 8.73 -43.00
CA THR A 8 1.79 9.86 -42.11
C THR A 8 0.76 10.08 -40.99
N GLN A 9 -0.49 9.66 -41.15
CA GLN A 9 -1.49 9.68 -40.08
C GLN A 9 -1.25 8.56 -39.06
N SER A 10 -0.87 7.36 -39.54
CA SER A 10 -0.52 6.22 -38.68
C SER A 10 0.72 6.50 -37.84
N GLU A 11 1.78 7.05 -38.44
CA GLU A 11 3.02 7.40 -37.71
C GLU A 11 2.76 8.46 -36.61
N LYS A 12 1.92 9.46 -36.89
CA LYS A 12 1.53 10.47 -35.90
C LYS A 12 0.69 9.89 -34.75
N GLN A 13 -0.20 8.94 -35.03
CA GLN A 13 -0.98 8.26 -34.00
C GLN A 13 -0.10 7.39 -33.09
N ASP A 14 0.87 6.68 -33.67
CA ASP A 14 1.82 5.85 -32.92
C ASP A 14 2.71 6.70 -31.99
N ASP A 15 3.17 7.86 -32.48
CA ASP A 15 3.93 8.82 -31.69
C ASP A 15 3.11 9.41 -30.53
N GLU A 16 1.84 9.77 -30.78
CA GLU A 16 0.93 10.30 -29.75
C GLU A 16 0.62 9.25 -28.67
N GLU A 17 0.39 8.00 -29.05
CA GLU A 17 0.15 6.89 -28.12
C GLU A 17 1.41 6.58 -27.30
N ALA A 18 2.59 6.62 -27.91
CA ALA A 18 3.86 6.45 -27.21
C ALA A 18 4.09 7.56 -26.17
N LEU A 19 3.82 8.82 -26.53
CA LEU A 19 3.91 9.96 -25.60
C LEU A 19 2.92 9.82 -24.43
N ALA A 20 1.68 9.40 -24.70
CA ALA A 20 0.68 9.17 -23.66
C ALA A 20 1.12 8.09 -22.66
N ARG A 21 1.65 6.96 -23.17
CA ARG A 21 2.20 5.88 -22.32
C ARG A 21 3.37 6.36 -21.46
N LEU A 22 4.29 7.14 -22.02
CA LEU A 22 5.41 7.70 -21.27
C LEU A 22 4.94 8.64 -20.16
N ALA A 23 3.94 9.48 -20.44
CA ALA A 23 3.36 10.38 -19.45
C ALA A 23 2.69 9.61 -18.30
N GLU A 24 1.96 8.54 -18.61
CA GLU A 24 1.34 7.67 -17.60
C GLU A 24 2.38 6.97 -16.72
N ILE A 25 3.43 6.41 -17.33
CA ILE A 25 4.53 5.76 -16.59
C ILE A 25 5.21 6.78 -15.67
N LYS A 26 5.51 7.98 -16.19
CA LYS A 26 6.13 9.04 -15.40
C LYS A 26 5.27 9.43 -14.20
N LYS A 27 3.98 9.64 -14.41
CA LYS A 27 3.01 9.93 -13.34
C LYS A 27 2.96 8.82 -12.29
N SER A 28 2.97 7.56 -12.73
CA SER A 28 3.01 6.39 -11.84
C SER A 28 4.28 6.34 -10.99
N VAL A 29 5.44 6.63 -11.60
CA VAL A 29 6.74 6.68 -10.91
C VAL A 29 6.75 7.81 -9.89
N GLU A 30 6.32 9.01 -10.25
CA GLU A 30 6.26 10.17 -9.35
C GLU A 30 5.36 9.89 -8.14
N ALA A 31 4.18 9.30 -8.35
CA ALA A 31 3.29 8.91 -7.26
C ALA A 31 3.94 7.91 -6.30
N LYS A 32 4.64 6.89 -6.82
CA LYS A 32 5.38 5.91 -6.00
C LYS A 32 6.52 6.55 -5.24
N MET A 33 7.25 7.49 -5.84
CA MET A 33 8.33 8.22 -5.16
C MET A 33 7.79 9.10 -4.02
N ALA A 34 6.67 9.78 -4.23
CA ALA A 34 6.02 10.57 -3.18
C ALA A 34 5.58 9.69 -2.00
N LEU A 35 4.92 8.55 -2.27
CA LEU A 35 4.55 7.60 -1.22
C LEU A 35 5.78 7.06 -0.48
N ARG A 36 6.86 6.74 -1.20
CA ARG A 36 8.12 6.29 -0.59
C ARG A 36 8.67 7.35 0.37
N GLN A 37 8.73 8.61 -0.05
CA GLN A 37 9.22 9.70 0.77
C GLN A 37 8.41 9.84 2.06
N ASN A 38 7.08 9.85 1.95
CA ASN A 38 6.19 9.97 3.11
C ASN A 38 6.24 8.75 4.04
N ASN A 39 6.49 7.56 3.49
CA ASN A 39 6.62 6.34 4.30
C ASN A 39 7.99 6.23 5.00
N LEU A 40 9.05 6.83 4.45
CA LEU A 40 10.38 6.87 5.06
C LEU A 40 10.44 7.86 6.22
N ASN A 41 9.73 8.98 6.11
CA ASN A 41 9.61 9.98 7.18
C ASN A 41 8.14 10.27 7.49
N PRO A 42 7.42 9.34 8.17
CA PRO A 42 6.00 9.50 8.43
C PRO A 42 5.76 10.59 9.48
N GLU A 43 5.06 11.65 9.07
CA GLU A 43 4.55 12.70 9.95
C GLU A 43 3.29 12.21 10.67
N ARG A 44 3.49 11.50 11.78
CA ARG A 44 2.37 10.92 12.54
C ARG A 44 1.61 12.01 13.28
N PRO A 45 0.26 11.99 13.24
CA PRO A 45 -0.53 12.92 14.03
C PRO A 45 -0.34 12.66 15.53
N ASP A 46 -0.49 13.72 16.32
CA ASP A 46 -0.41 13.62 17.77
C ASP A 46 -1.68 12.98 18.37
N LEU A 47 -1.60 12.67 19.67
CA LEU A 47 -2.73 12.08 20.39
C LEU A 47 -3.91 13.05 20.50
N ALA A 48 -3.69 14.36 20.44
CA ALA A 48 -4.76 15.35 20.51
C ALA A 48 -5.62 15.28 19.25
N TYR A 49 -5.02 15.25 18.08
CA TYR A 49 -5.69 15.06 16.81
C TYR A 49 -6.42 13.71 16.75
N LEU A 50 -5.78 12.61 17.15
CA LEU A 50 -6.44 11.30 17.11
C LEU A 50 -7.69 11.22 18.00
N ARG A 51 -7.76 12.01 19.07
CA ARG A 51 -8.94 12.11 19.94
C ARG A 51 -10.11 12.87 19.31
N THR A 52 -9.87 13.69 18.28
CA THR A 52 -10.95 14.39 17.56
C THR A 52 -11.65 13.51 16.51
N LEU A 53 -11.09 12.33 16.22
CA LEU A 53 -11.62 11.40 15.23
C LEU A 53 -12.63 10.42 15.84
N ASP A 54 -13.48 9.83 14.99
CA ASP A 54 -14.51 8.89 15.42
C ASP A 54 -13.89 7.57 15.92
N SER A 55 -14.03 7.32 17.22
CA SER A 55 -13.53 6.10 17.89
C SER A 55 -14.64 5.06 18.15
N SER A 56 -15.84 5.26 17.60
CA SER A 56 -16.96 4.36 17.81
C SER A 56 -16.69 3.01 17.17
N ILE A 57 -17.01 1.94 17.90
CA ILE A 57 -16.86 0.55 17.42
C ILE A 57 -17.61 0.39 16.10
N LYS A 58 -18.85 0.89 16.01
CA LYS A 58 -19.69 0.80 14.82
C LYS A 58 -18.99 1.35 13.57
N ARG A 59 -18.42 2.56 13.65
CA ARG A 59 -17.75 3.20 12.51
C ARG A 59 -16.46 2.47 12.16
N ASN A 60 -15.64 2.12 13.15
CA ASN A 60 -14.39 1.40 12.93
C ASN A 60 -14.61 0.00 12.32
N THR A 61 -15.58 -0.78 12.82
CA THR A 61 -15.93 -2.08 12.24
C THR A 61 -16.43 -1.94 10.79
N ALA A 62 -17.18 -0.88 10.46
CA ALA A 62 -17.61 -0.64 9.08
C ALA A 62 -16.41 -0.39 8.14
N VAL A 63 -15.44 0.43 8.58
CA VAL A 63 -14.20 0.68 7.83
C VAL A 63 -13.37 -0.60 7.68
N ILE A 64 -13.23 -1.40 8.74
CA ILE A 64 -12.51 -2.69 8.70
C ILE A 64 -13.16 -3.66 7.70
N LYS A 65 -14.50 -3.71 7.63
CA LYS A 65 -15.19 -4.52 6.62
C LYS A 65 -14.85 -4.07 5.19
N LYS A 66 -14.75 -2.76 4.94
CA LYS A 66 -14.34 -2.22 3.64
C LYS A 66 -12.87 -2.56 3.32
N LEU A 67 -11.98 -2.58 4.31
CA LEU A 67 -10.57 -3.00 4.13
C LEU A 67 -10.43 -4.45 3.63
N LYS A 68 -11.38 -5.33 3.94
CA LYS A 68 -11.40 -6.71 3.43
C LYS A 68 -11.82 -6.80 1.95
N GLN A 69 -12.39 -5.73 1.40
CA GLN A 69 -12.95 -5.65 0.05
C GLN A 69 -12.34 -4.50 -0.76
N ILE A 70 -11.06 -4.18 -0.49
CA ILE A 70 -10.32 -3.13 -1.21
C ILE A 70 -10.40 -3.38 -2.73
N ASN A 71 -10.74 -2.33 -3.45
CA ASN A 71 -10.75 -2.28 -4.91
C ASN A 71 -10.41 -0.85 -5.37
N GLU A 72 -10.01 -0.71 -6.63
CA GLU A 72 -9.60 0.58 -7.19
C GLU A 72 -10.74 1.60 -7.26
N GLU A 73 -11.96 1.15 -7.58
CA GLU A 73 -13.14 2.02 -7.74
C GLU A 73 -13.54 2.74 -6.43
N GLN A 74 -13.38 2.07 -5.29
CA GLN A 74 -13.78 2.59 -3.98
C GLN A 74 -12.62 3.22 -3.19
N ARG A 75 -11.43 3.32 -3.81
CA ARG A 75 -10.21 3.79 -3.16
C ARG A 75 -10.37 5.12 -2.44
N GLU A 76 -10.86 6.14 -3.14
CA GLU A 76 -10.99 7.50 -2.58
C GLU A 76 -11.96 7.53 -1.38
N GLY A 77 -13.13 6.90 -1.53
CA GLY A 77 -14.11 6.84 -0.44
C GLY A 77 -13.60 6.09 0.79
N LEU A 78 -12.80 5.04 0.60
CA LEU A 78 -12.17 4.32 1.71
C LEU A 78 -11.05 5.14 2.37
N ILE A 79 -10.27 5.90 1.60
CA ILE A 79 -9.26 6.84 2.13
C ILE A 79 -9.94 7.90 3.02
N ASP A 80 -11.04 8.48 2.57
CA ASP A 80 -11.76 9.50 3.34
C ASP A 80 -12.40 8.92 4.61
N ASP A 81 -12.98 7.72 4.51
CA ASP A 81 -13.45 6.98 5.69
C ASP A 81 -12.31 6.76 6.70
N LEU A 82 -11.14 6.30 6.24
CA LEU A 82 -9.95 6.08 7.07
C LEU A 82 -9.45 7.37 7.70
N ARG A 83 -9.56 8.51 7.01
CA ARG A 83 -9.18 9.81 7.56
C ARG A 83 -10.07 10.21 8.73
N SER A 84 -11.36 9.87 8.67
CA SER A 84 -12.39 10.24 9.66
C SER A 84 -12.40 9.41 10.95
N VAL A 85 -11.75 8.24 10.99
CA VAL A 85 -11.79 7.32 12.13
C VAL A 85 -10.47 7.23 12.89
N ASN A 86 -10.58 6.90 14.17
CA ASN A 86 -9.45 6.50 15.01
C ASN A 86 -9.38 4.97 15.14
N LEU A 87 -8.46 4.36 14.39
CA LEU A 87 -8.18 2.93 14.42
C LEU A 87 -7.10 2.54 15.45
N SER A 88 -6.65 3.43 16.35
CA SER A 88 -5.56 3.10 17.30
C SER A 88 -5.81 1.82 18.10
N LYS A 89 -7.08 1.49 18.40
CA LYS A 89 -7.46 0.25 19.11
C LYS A 89 -7.77 -0.93 18.19
N PHE A 90 -7.73 -0.72 16.88
CA PHE A 90 -8.21 -1.65 15.84
C PHE A 90 -7.18 -1.90 14.74
N VAL A 91 -5.91 -1.50 14.95
CA VAL A 91 -4.83 -1.64 13.95
C VAL A 91 -4.64 -3.10 13.56
N SER A 92 -4.65 -4.02 14.53
CA SER A 92 -4.49 -5.45 14.29
C SER A 92 -5.60 -6.01 13.41
N GLU A 93 -6.85 -5.67 13.69
CA GLU A 93 -8.02 -6.10 12.91
C GLU A 93 -8.02 -5.50 11.50
N ALA A 94 -7.58 -4.24 11.37
CA ALA A 94 -7.39 -3.60 10.07
C ALA A 94 -6.34 -4.35 9.24
N VAL A 95 -5.21 -4.73 9.86
CA VAL A 95 -4.16 -5.53 9.19
C VAL A 95 -4.69 -6.90 8.80
N THR A 96 -5.39 -7.61 9.70
CA THR A 96 -6.00 -8.90 9.37
C THR A 96 -6.94 -8.77 8.17
N ALA A 97 -7.80 -7.76 8.14
CA ALA A 97 -8.71 -7.51 7.02
C ALA A 97 -7.96 -7.26 5.70
N ILE A 98 -6.88 -6.49 5.72
CA ILE A 98 -6.03 -6.24 4.54
C ILE A 98 -5.35 -7.53 4.06
N CYS A 99 -4.79 -8.34 4.97
CA CYS A 99 -4.15 -9.61 4.61
C CYS A 99 -5.14 -10.65 4.06
N GLU A 100 -6.41 -10.60 4.49
CA GLU A 100 -7.47 -11.47 3.97
C GLU A 100 -8.14 -10.93 2.69
N ALA A 101 -7.82 -9.70 2.26
CA ALA A 101 -8.42 -9.10 1.10
C ALA A 101 -8.02 -9.85 -0.18
N LYS A 102 -9.01 -10.16 -1.02
CA LYS A 102 -8.80 -10.83 -2.31
C LYS A 102 -8.58 -9.79 -3.41
N LEU A 103 -7.35 -9.31 -3.51
CA LEU A 103 -6.97 -8.26 -4.46
C LEU A 103 -6.78 -8.83 -5.87
N LYS A 104 -7.31 -8.13 -6.88
CA LYS A 104 -6.90 -8.30 -8.28
C LYS A 104 -5.69 -7.42 -8.57
N SER A 105 -5.01 -7.66 -9.69
CA SER A 105 -3.88 -6.81 -10.12
C SER A 105 -4.25 -5.33 -10.26
N SER A 106 -5.50 -5.03 -10.64
CA SER A 106 -6.04 -3.67 -10.71
C SER A 106 -6.14 -2.98 -9.35
N ASP A 107 -6.28 -3.75 -8.26
CA ASP A 107 -6.55 -3.21 -6.91
C ASP A 107 -5.27 -2.92 -6.11
N ILE A 108 -4.12 -3.34 -6.64
CA ILE A 108 -2.83 -3.24 -5.93
C ILE A 108 -2.47 -1.79 -5.63
N GLN A 109 -2.76 -0.85 -6.53
CA GLN A 109 -2.46 0.57 -6.30
C GLN A 109 -3.31 1.14 -5.15
N ALA A 110 -4.61 0.84 -5.11
CA ALA A 110 -5.47 1.18 -3.97
C ALA A 110 -4.96 0.59 -2.65
N ALA A 111 -4.63 -0.71 -2.63
CA ALA A 111 -4.12 -1.36 -1.41
C ALA A 111 -2.82 -0.71 -0.92
N VAL A 112 -1.88 -0.39 -1.82
CA VAL A 112 -0.62 0.29 -1.47
C VAL A 112 -0.88 1.67 -0.86
N GLN A 113 -1.79 2.47 -1.44
CA GLN A 113 -2.14 3.79 -0.89
C GLN A 113 -2.78 3.70 0.50
N ILE A 114 -3.69 2.74 0.69
CA ILE A 114 -4.34 2.49 1.99
C ILE A 114 -3.31 2.06 3.04
N CYS A 115 -2.42 1.13 2.71
CA CYS A 115 -1.34 0.70 3.60
C CYS A 115 -0.39 1.86 3.93
N SER A 116 -0.06 2.70 2.95
CA SER A 116 0.77 3.88 3.16
C SER A 116 0.12 4.89 4.12
N LEU A 117 -1.18 5.15 3.96
CA LEU A 117 -1.94 6.01 4.88
C LEU A 117 -1.94 5.47 6.32
N LEU A 118 -2.18 4.16 6.48
CA LEU A 118 -2.20 3.52 7.79
C LEU A 118 -0.81 3.51 8.46
N HIS A 119 0.25 3.25 7.69
CA HIS A 119 1.64 3.32 8.15
C HIS A 119 2.03 4.72 8.64
N GLN A 120 1.63 5.75 7.89
CA GLN A 120 1.88 7.14 8.25
C GLN A 120 1.06 7.59 9.46
N ARG A 121 -0.02 6.90 9.82
CA ARG A 121 -0.86 7.26 10.97
C ARG A 121 -0.54 6.46 12.23
N TYR A 122 -0.28 5.16 12.11
CA TYR A 122 -0.14 4.25 13.24
C TYR A 122 1.22 3.56 13.23
N LYS A 123 2.02 3.82 14.26
CA LYS A 123 3.39 3.29 14.39
C LYS A 123 3.46 1.75 14.28
N GLU A 124 2.52 1.06 14.90
CA GLU A 124 2.49 -0.40 14.97
C GLU A 124 1.99 -1.06 13.67
N PHE A 125 1.49 -0.28 12.69
CA PHE A 125 0.90 -0.85 11.48
C PHE A 125 1.89 -1.67 10.66
N SER A 126 3.10 -1.14 10.42
CA SER A 126 4.07 -1.80 9.54
C SER A 126 4.54 -3.13 10.12
N SER A 127 4.83 -3.19 11.43
CA SER A 127 5.27 -4.42 12.08
C SER A 127 4.17 -5.48 12.00
N SER A 128 2.93 -5.12 12.35
CA SER A 128 1.77 -6.01 12.23
C SER A 128 1.53 -6.48 10.79
N LEU A 129 1.62 -5.59 9.80
CA LEU A 129 1.42 -5.94 8.39
C LEU A 129 2.49 -6.94 7.91
N THR A 130 3.76 -6.73 8.25
CA THR A 130 4.83 -7.68 7.93
C THR A 130 4.53 -9.06 8.50
N GLN A 131 4.14 -9.15 9.78
CA GLN A 131 3.75 -10.43 10.40
C GLN A 131 2.57 -11.10 9.67
N GLY A 132 1.53 -10.31 9.36
CA GLY A 132 0.35 -10.79 8.66
C GLY A 132 0.68 -11.36 7.28
N LEU A 133 1.46 -10.64 6.48
CA LEU A 133 1.87 -11.07 5.15
C LEU A 133 2.78 -12.31 5.20
N LEU A 134 3.71 -12.37 6.15
CA LEU A 134 4.55 -13.56 6.34
C LEU A 134 3.69 -14.79 6.63
N LYS A 135 2.67 -14.68 7.46
CA LYS A 135 1.74 -15.78 7.75
C LYS A 135 0.96 -16.23 6.51
N VAL A 136 0.58 -15.29 5.63
CA VAL A 136 -0.15 -15.58 4.38
C VAL A 136 0.75 -16.29 3.38
N PHE A 137 1.97 -15.81 3.17
CA PHE A 137 2.87 -16.32 2.12
C PHE A 137 3.77 -17.48 2.59
N LEU A 138 4.02 -17.60 3.90
CA LEU A 138 4.89 -18.61 4.52
C LEU A 138 4.17 -19.31 5.69
N PRO A 139 3.11 -20.08 5.43
CA PRO A 139 2.39 -20.79 6.49
C PRO A 139 3.34 -21.75 7.22
N GLY A 140 3.50 -21.56 8.53
CA GLY A 140 4.32 -22.42 9.40
C GLY A 140 5.71 -21.89 9.79
N LYS A 141 6.12 -20.71 9.29
CA LYS A 141 7.29 -19.97 9.80
C LYS A 141 6.82 -18.70 10.50
N SER A 142 7.14 -18.57 11.78
CA SER A 142 6.96 -17.31 12.49
C SER A 142 8.01 -16.29 12.02
N ALA A 143 7.77 -14.98 12.20
CA ALA A 143 8.82 -14.01 11.90
C ALA A 143 10.05 -14.17 12.79
N ASP A 144 9.88 -14.71 14.00
CA ASP A 144 10.98 -15.08 14.89
C ASP A 144 11.87 -16.14 14.24
N ASP A 145 11.28 -17.14 13.57
CA ASP A 145 12.04 -18.17 12.84
C ASP A 145 12.85 -17.57 11.67
N LEU A 146 12.34 -16.51 11.04
CA LEU A 146 13.01 -15.82 9.95
C LEU A 146 14.12 -14.89 10.45
N GLU A 147 13.91 -14.20 11.58
CA GLU A 147 14.98 -13.43 12.23
C GLU A 147 16.09 -14.33 12.75
N ALA A 148 15.74 -15.48 13.35
CA ALA A 148 16.70 -16.48 13.78
C ALA A 148 17.52 -17.04 12.61
N ASP A 149 16.88 -17.36 11.48
CA ASP A 149 17.58 -17.81 10.26
C ASP A 149 18.51 -16.72 9.69
N ARG A 150 18.07 -15.45 9.72
CA ARG A 150 18.87 -14.31 9.25
C ARG A 150 20.08 -14.06 10.15
N ASN A 151 19.89 -14.13 11.47
CA ASN A 151 20.96 -13.96 12.46
C ASN A 151 21.96 -15.12 12.39
N ALA A 152 21.47 -16.37 12.25
CA ALA A 152 22.31 -17.54 12.05
C ALA A 152 23.15 -17.46 10.75
N LYS A 153 22.59 -16.88 9.67
CA LYS A 153 23.33 -16.62 8.43
C LYS A 153 24.33 -15.47 8.56
N ALA A 154 24.02 -14.44 9.33
CA ALA A 154 24.92 -13.32 9.59
C ALA A 154 26.14 -13.74 10.43
N MET A 155 25.94 -14.61 11.43
CA MET A 155 27.01 -15.19 12.25
C MET A 155 27.93 -16.16 11.48
N LYS A 156 27.48 -16.68 10.32
CA LYS A 156 28.28 -17.55 9.45
C LYS A 156 29.10 -16.81 8.39
N LYS A 157 29.07 -15.47 8.34
CA LYS A 157 30.02 -14.73 7.50
C LYS A 157 31.40 -14.80 8.15
N PRO A 158 32.39 -15.47 7.52
CA PRO A 158 33.74 -15.44 8.05
C PRO A 158 34.25 -14.00 8.01
N GLN A 159 34.55 -13.46 9.19
CA GLN A 159 35.31 -12.22 9.33
C GLN A 159 36.73 -12.56 8.91
N TYR A 160 37.01 -12.45 7.61
CA TYR A 160 38.38 -12.58 7.12
C TYR A 160 39.17 -11.33 7.53
N PRO A 161 40.40 -11.50 8.05
CA PRO A 161 41.29 -10.41 8.45
C PRO A 161 41.74 -9.55 7.27
#